data_AF-A0A1V4E623-F1
#
_entry.id   AF-A0A1V4E623-F1
#
_cell.length_a   1.000
_cell.length_b   1.000
_cell.length_c   1.000
_cell.angle_alpha   90.00
_cell.angle_beta   90.00
_cell.angle_gamma   90.00
#
_symmetry.space_group_name_H-M   'P 1'
#
loop_
_entity.id
_entity.type
_entity.pdbx_description
1 polymer ?
#
loop_
_entity_poly.entity_id
_entity_poly.type
_entity_poly.pdbx_seq_one_letter_code
_entity_poly.pdbx_strand_id
1 'polypeptide(L)'
;MTDHRTGGRDGFRHLLRAEWTKFRTVRGWVAGMAVAVALVVALGLLSASGSHASCGMNGVETACTLTTGPGGEAVSDRFFFVHRRLDGDGSITVRVNSMAGQIRLPDAVPGTRRVVAGVVPWAKAGIMVKDGVRQGASYAAVMVTARHGVRMQHDFTGDVAGTPGGVSPGSPRWLRLTRSGGTLTGYESVDGRRWTVVGTARPAALPATVEAGMFVASPGDLTVSRGDLGGASVQVRFTEATAVFDQVRVEGRAGGTWSHDDVGVAYEADGRTPHHPGRFAESGGTFTITGVGDIAPSAEGTRIESTLTGLVAGLIAVIVVAVSFVTAEQRRGLIRTTFLAAPRRGRVVAAKALVVGAVAFAAGLAAAGVTVPVGTRILRANGNAVLPVSTLTELRVVAGAAMLTAAVAVLALACGVLLRRGAAAVTAVAGLVVVPHILATASVLPLGVAQWLLRLTPAAGFAAQQSVPEYAQVLGYYSPQGGYYPLPPLAGLAVLCGYAALAAVLAVVRTSRRDA
;
A
#
# COMPACT_ATOMS: atom_id res chain seq x y z
N MET A 1 2.20 -29.12 64.11
CA MET A 1 1.43 -27.90 63.82
C MET A 1 2.15 -27.18 62.69
N THR A 2 1.53 -27.14 61.49
CA THR A 2 1.72 -26.19 60.36
C THR A 2 3.13 -26.01 59.76
N ASP A 3 3.39 -25.95 58.45
CA ASP A 3 2.62 -25.96 57.21
C ASP A 3 3.65 -26.19 56.08
N HIS A 4 3.42 -27.17 55.19
CA HIS A 4 4.22 -27.38 53.98
C HIS A 4 3.37 -26.99 52.77
N ARG A 5 3.43 -25.70 52.41
CA ARG A 5 2.93 -25.17 51.14
C ARG A 5 4.10 -24.85 50.20
N THR A 6 4.51 -25.85 49.42
CA THR A 6 5.32 -25.66 48.20
C THR A 6 4.63 -26.33 47.01
N GLY A 7 3.39 -25.90 46.73
CA GLY A 7 2.67 -26.30 45.53
C GLY A 7 2.81 -25.28 44.39
N GLY A 8 3.34 -25.70 43.23
CA GLY A 8 2.74 -25.28 41.95
C GLY A 8 3.59 -24.58 40.89
N ARG A 9 4.90 -24.34 41.06
CA ARG A 9 5.71 -23.67 40.01
C ARG A 9 6.27 -24.59 38.90
N ASP A 10 6.21 -25.91 39.09
CA ASP A 10 6.79 -26.90 38.14
C ASP A 10 5.82 -27.39 37.04
N GLY A 11 4.56 -26.94 37.01
CA GLY A 11 3.56 -27.55 36.13
C GLY A 11 3.65 -27.22 34.62
N PHE A 12 3.63 -25.93 34.24
CA PHE A 12 3.46 -25.54 32.82
C PHE A 12 4.79 -25.35 32.08
N ARG A 13 5.82 -24.86 32.76
CA ARG A 13 7.16 -24.70 32.18
C ARG A 13 7.78 -26.05 31.80
N HIS A 14 7.57 -27.10 32.60
CA HIS A 14 8.01 -28.45 32.27
C HIS A 14 7.25 -29.02 31.06
N LEU A 15 5.93 -28.78 30.97
CA LEU A 15 5.14 -29.15 29.79
C LEU A 15 5.65 -28.45 28.53
N LEU A 16 5.92 -27.15 28.58
CA LEU A 16 6.50 -26.42 27.45
C LEU A 16 7.85 -26.99 27.02
N ARG A 17 8.74 -27.28 27.98
CA ARG A 17 10.04 -27.91 27.69
C ARG A 17 9.88 -29.30 27.09
N ALA A 18 8.95 -30.11 27.59
CA ALA A 18 8.67 -31.45 27.07
C ALA A 18 8.15 -31.38 25.63
N GLU A 19 7.16 -30.53 25.36
CA GLU A 19 6.61 -30.34 24.02
C GLU A 19 7.63 -29.76 23.04
N TRP A 20 8.47 -28.82 23.48
CA TRP A 20 9.60 -28.32 22.69
C TRP A 20 10.59 -29.43 22.34
N THR A 21 10.95 -30.26 23.32
CA THR A 21 11.89 -31.37 23.14
C THR A 21 11.33 -32.39 22.16
N LYS A 22 10.03 -32.69 22.26
CA LYS A 22 9.32 -33.54 21.32
C LYS A 22 9.33 -32.96 19.91
N PHE A 23 9.02 -31.67 19.77
CA PHE A 23 9.01 -31.02 18.47
C PHE A 23 10.38 -31.15 17.78
N ARG A 24 11.45 -30.84 18.52
CA ARG A 24 12.83 -30.87 18.04
C ARG A 24 13.34 -32.28 17.70
N THR A 25 12.86 -33.31 18.38
CA THR A 25 13.38 -34.68 18.21
C THR A 25 12.74 -35.43 17.05
N VAL A 26 11.51 -35.09 16.67
CA VAL A 26 10.84 -35.72 15.53
C VAL A 26 11.31 -35.07 14.24
N ARG A 27 12.22 -35.76 13.53
CA ARG A 27 12.86 -35.29 12.29
C ARG A 27 11.85 -34.78 11.24
N GLY A 28 10.69 -35.43 11.12
CA GLY A 28 9.67 -35.06 10.15
C GLY A 28 9.07 -33.66 10.37
N TRP A 29 8.91 -33.22 11.62
CA TRP A 29 8.35 -31.88 11.92
C TRP A 29 9.39 -30.79 11.70
N VAL A 30 10.64 -31.03 12.11
CA VAL A 30 11.76 -30.11 11.87
C VAL A 30 12.02 -29.97 10.36
N ALA A 31 12.08 -31.09 9.63
CA ALA A 31 12.22 -31.08 8.19
C ALA A 31 11.05 -30.36 7.50
N GLY A 32 9.82 -30.58 7.96
CA GLY A 32 8.65 -29.86 7.42
C GLY A 32 8.71 -28.34 7.62
N MET A 33 9.17 -27.87 8.78
CA MET A 33 9.39 -26.43 9.00
C MET A 33 10.54 -25.88 8.16
N ALA A 34 11.63 -26.63 7.99
CA ALA A 34 12.72 -26.26 7.11
C ALA A 34 12.26 -26.17 5.64
N VAL A 35 11.42 -27.11 5.19
CA VAL A 35 10.78 -27.07 3.87
C VAL A 35 9.87 -25.85 3.75
N ALA A 36 9.10 -25.52 4.77
CA ALA A 36 8.28 -24.31 4.76
C ALA A 36 9.12 -23.05 4.54
N VAL A 37 10.22 -22.89 5.31
CA VAL A 37 11.17 -21.77 5.14
C VAL A 37 11.77 -21.78 3.73
N ALA A 38 12.24 -22.94 3.26
CA ALA A 38 12.84 -23.09 1.95
C ALA A 38 11.86 -22.73 0.82
N LEU A 39 10.58 -23.09 0.93
CA LEU A 39 9.55 -22.74 -0.06
C LEU A 39 9.34 -21.23 -0.13
N VAL A 40 9.25 -20.54 1.03
CA VAL A 40 9.08 -19.08 1.05
C VAL A 40 10.30 -18.38 0.44
N VAL A 41 11.50 -18.81 0.82
CA VAL A 41 12.76 -18.22 0.33
C VAL A 41 12.98 -18.53 -1.14
N ALA A 42 12.94 -19.80 -1.54
CA ALA A 42 13.24 -20.21 -2.91
C ALA A 42 12.26 -19.62 -3.91
N LEU A 43 10.94 -19.69 -3.65
CA LEU A 43 9.95 -19.14 -4.58
C LEU A 43 9.99 -17.61 -4.62
N GLY A 44 10.16 -16.94 -3.47
CA GLY A 44 10.26 -15.49 -3.40
C GLY A 44 11.49 -14.95 -4.15
N LEU A 45 12.66 -15.56 -3.93
CA LEU A 45 13.89 -15.19 -4.64
C LEU A 45 13.83 -15.57 -6.12
N LEU A 46 13.23 -16.72 -6.48
CA LEU A 46 13.04 -17.10 -7.88
C LEU A 46 12.14 -16.10 -8.62
N SER A 47 11.02 -15.69 -8.01
CA SER A 47 10.15 -14.66 -8.56
C SER A 47 10.87 -13.32 -8.74
N ALA A 48 11.66 -12.90 -7.74
CA ALA A 48 12.46 -11.67 -7.84
C ALA A 48 13.51 -11.76 -8.96
N SER A 49 14.25 -12.87 -9.03
CA SER A 49 15.29 -13.09 -10.04
C SER A 49 14.75 -13.15 -11.45
N GLY A 50 13.54 -13.69 -11.66
CA GLY A 50 12.89 -13.74 -12.96
C GLY A 50 12.16 -12.46 -13.38
N SER A 51 12.00 -11.50 -12.47
CA SER A 51 11.30 -10.24 -12.74
C SER A 51 12.30 -9.20 -13.23
N HIS A 52 12.19 -8.80 -14.49
CA HIS A 52 12.99 -7.74 -15.10
C HIS A 52 12.09 -6.62 -15.61
N ALA A 53 12.55 -5.38 -15.46
CA ALA A 53 11.88 -4.21 -16.01
C ALA A 53 12.90 -3.27 -16.63
N SER A 54 12.58 -2.74 -17.81
CA SER A 54 13.31 -1.65 -18.43
C SER A 54 12.35 -0.53 -18.79
N CYS A 55 12.84 0.70 -18.68
CA CYS A 55 12.14 1.92 -19.02
C CYS A 55 12.98 2.66 -20.08
N GLY A 56 12.33 3.17 -21.13
CA GLY A 56 12.99 3.95 -22.16
C GLY A 56 13.27 5.37 -21.66
N MET A 57 14.53 5.80 -21.68
CA MET A 57 14.91 7.18 -21.44
C MET A 57 15.87 7.63 -22.55
N ASN A 58 15.48 8.65 -23.32
CA ASN A 58 16.26 9.17 -24.46
C ASN A 58 16.63 8.07 -25.49
N GLY A 59 15.69 7.16 -25.77
CA GLY A 59 15.90 6.08 -26.74
C GLY A 59 16.79 4.93 -26.25
N VAL A 60 17.21 4.95 -24.99
CA VAL A 60 18.00 3.89 -24.35
C VAL A 60 17.17 3.19 -23.28
N GLU A 61 17.25 1.86 -23.22
CA GLU A 61 16.67 1.09 -22.13
C GLU A 61 17.48 1.30 -20.85
N THR A 62 16.81 1.75 -19.80
CA THR A 62 17.39 2.03 -18.48
C THR A 62 16.56 1.36 -17.39
N ALA A 63 17.11 1.26 -16.17
CA ALA A 63 16.33 0.82 -15.02
C ALA A 63 15.18 1.79 -14.76
N CYS A 64 14.00 1.28 -14.43
CA CYS A 64 12.87 2.11 -14.06
C CYS A 64 13.15 2.79 -12.72
N THR A 65 13.21 4.12 -12.72
CA THR A 65 13.45 4.92 -11.52
C THR A 65 12.14 5.51 -11.01
N LEU A 66 12.04 5.70 -9.70
CA LEU A 66 10.91 6.37 -9.06
C LEU A 66 11.36 7.75 -8.61
N THR A 67 10.52 8.76 -8.88
CA THR A 67 10.65 10.04 -8.22
C THR A 67 10.34 9.87 -6.74
N THR A 68 11.23 10.38 -5.89
CA THR A 68 11.08 10.32 -4.43
C THR A 68 10.81 11.72 -3.89
N GLY A 69 9.79 11.84 -3.04
CA GLY A 69 9.44 13.09 -2.37
C GLY A 69 10.36 13.41 -1.19
N PRO A 70 10.18 14.57 -0.54
CA PRO A 70 11.00 15.00 0.59
C PRO A 70 10.96 14.04 1.79
N GLY A 71 9.87 13.30 1.98
CA GLY A 71 9.71 12.31 3.05
C GLY A 71 10.25 10.92 2.73
N GLY A 72 10.80 10.71 1.52
CA GLY A 72 11.31 9.41 1.08
C GLY A 72 10.27 8.49 0.43
N GLU A 73 9.02 8.93 0.29
CA GLU A 73 7.96 8.21 -0.41
C GLU A 73 8.06 8.34 -1.93
N ALA A 74 7.51 7.37 -2.67
CA ALA A 74 7.35 7.52 -4.12
C ALA A 74 6.26 8.55 -4.43
N VAL A 75 6.52 9.40 -5.41
CA VAL A 75 5.61 10.48 -5.82
C VAL A 75 5.46 10.55 -7.32
N SER A 76 4.32 11.06 -7.76
CA SER A 76 4.13 11.61 -9.10
C SER A 76 4.30 13.12 -8.99
N ASP A 77 5.24 13.67 -9.75
CA ASP A 77 5.51 15.11 -9.81
C ASP A 77 5.63 15.49 -11.29
N ARG A 78 4.49 15.45 -11.99
CA ARG A 78 4.38 15.78 -13.40
C ARG A 78 3.25 16.77 -13.63
N PHE A 79 3.58 17.96 -14.13
CA PHE A 79 2.64 19.06 -14.30
C PHE A 79 3.27 20.18 -15.12
N PHE A 80 2.42 21.07 -15.68
CA PHE A 80 2.91 22.28 -16.33
C PHE A 80 2.90 23.45 -15.34
N PHE A 81 4.04 24.12 -15.19
CA PHE A 81 4.26 25.18 -14.20
C PHE A 81 4.58 26.50 -14.88
N VAL A 82 3.83 27.56 -14.59
CA VAL A 82 4.11 28.93 -15.00
C VAL A 82 4.46 29.73 -13.76
N HIS A 83 5.73 30.11 -13.62
CA HIS A 83 6.27 30.56 -12.34
C HIS A 83 7.26 31.71 -12.48
N ARG A 84 7.62 32.27 -11.33
CA ARG A 84 8.68 33.25 -11.16
C ARG A 84 9.28 33.12 -9.78
N ARG A 85 10.50 33.65 -9.62
CA ARG A 85 11.22 33.63 -8.35
C ARG A 85 10.56 34.52 -7.32
N LEU A 86 10.43 34.01 -6.10
CA LEU A 86 10.02 34.73 -4.91
C LEU A 86 11.11 34.59 -3.84
N ASP A 87 11.71 35.72 -3.46
CA ASP A 87 12.74 35.80 -2.42
C ASP A 87 12.10 36.11 -1.05
N GLY A 88 12.12 35.14 -0.14
CA GLY A 88 11.59 35.32 1.22
C GLY A 88 10.06 35.32 1.28
N ASP A 89 9.50 36.21 2.09
CA ASP A 89 8.07 36.30 2.36
C ASP A 89 7.32 36.95 1.19
N GLY A 90 6.07 36.51 0.99
CA GLY A 90 5.24 37.02 -0.09
C GLY A 90 3.94 36.27 -0.26
N SER A 91 3.18 36.64 -1.28
CA SER A 91 1.92 35.97 -1.61
C SER A 91 1.74 35.85 -3.12
N ILE A 92 1.07 34.80 -3.56
CA ILE A 92 0.51 34.71 -4.91
C ILE A 92 -1.00 34.56 -4.80
N THR A 93 -1.73 35.36 -5.57
CA THR A 93 -3.19 35.38 -5.63
C THR A 93 -3.64 35.27 -7.07
N VAL A 94 -4.62 34.41 -7.35
CA VAL A 94 -5.21 34.24 -8.69
C VAL A 94 -6.71 34.01 -8.60
N ARG A 95 -7.41 34.26 -9.70
CA ARG A 95 -8.73 33.69 -9.94
C ARG A 95 -8.61 32.60 -11.00
N VAL A 96 -8.96 31.38 -10.62
CA VAL A 96 -9.18 30.28 -11.57
C VAL A 96 -10.58 30.46 -12.16
N ASN A 97 -10.65 30.78 -13.44
CA ASN A 97 -11.91 31.09 -14.13
C ASN A 97 -12.60 29.83 -14.66
N SER A 98 -11.85 28.89 -15.25
CA SER A 98 -12.41 27.66 -15.81
C SER A 98 -11.39 26.55 -15.91
N MET A 99 -11.87 25.31 -15.96
CA MET A 99 -11.09 24.12 -16.26
C MET A 99 -11.85 23.26 -17.26
N ALA A 100 -11.18 22.91 -18.35
CA ALA A 100 -11.63 21.96 -19.37
C ALA A 100 -10.55 20.88 -19.54
N GLY A 101 -10.83 19.85 -20.34
CA GLY A 101 -9.90 18.73 -20.49
C GLY A 101 -10.27 17.80 -21.63
N GLN A 102 -9.33 16.91 -21.94
CA GLN A 102 -9.45 15.92 -22.99
C GLN A 102 -9.03 14.54 -22.48
N ILE A 103 -9.72 13.50 -22.93
CA ILE A 103 -9.42 12.10 -22.61
C ILE A 103 -9.15 11.36 -23.92
N ARG A 104 -8.01 10.65 -23.97
CA ARG A 104 -7.68 9.76 -25.10
C ARG A 104 -8.34 8.40 -24.90
N LEU A 105 -9.34 8.09 -25.73
CA LEU A 105 -9.99 6.79 -25.74
C LEU A 105 -9.23 5.79 -26.63
N PRO A 106 -9.44 4.48 -26.45
CA PRO A 106 -8.99 3.49 -27.42
C PRO A 106 -9.47 3.84 -28.83
N ASP A 107 -8.58 3.68 -29.80
CA ASP A 107 -8.87 3.95 -31.19
C ASP A 107 -9.92 2.93 -31.68
N ALA A 108 -11.08 3.42 -32.11
CA ALA A 108 -12.14 2.56 -32.64
C ALA A 108 -11.80 2.03 -34.04
N VAL A 109 -10.97 2.78 -34.76
CA VAL A 109 -10.39 2.43 -36.06
C VAL A 109 -8.88 2.58 -35.93
N PRO A 110 -8.07 1.55 -36.26
CA PRO A 110 -6.62 1.62 -36.17
C PRO A 110 -6.06 2.87 -36.89
N GLY A 111 -5.18 3.61 -36.22
CA GLY A 111 -4.57 4.83 -36.75
C GLY A 111 -5.40 6.11 -36.62
N THR A 112 -6.67 6.02 -36.21
CA THR A 112 -7.53 7.19 -35.99
C THR A 112 -7.59 7.53 -34.50
N ARG A 113 -6.87 8.58 -34.10
CA ARG A 113 -6.85 9.05 -32.70
C ARG A 113 -8.25 9.43 -32.25
N ARG A 114 -8.73 8.78 -31.20
CA ARG A 114 -10.01 9.12 -30.56
C ARG A 114 -9.82 9.95 -29.31
N VAL A 115 -10.12 11.25 -29.40
CA VAL A 115 -10.04 12.19 -28.28
C VAL A 115 -11.42 12.78 -28.01
N VAL A 116 -11.85 12.79 -26.75
CA VAL A 116 -13.15 13.34 -26.33
C VAL A 116 -12.95 14.41 -25.27
N ALA A 117 -13.84 15.40 -25.24
CA ALA A 117 -13.87 16.39 -24.17
C ALA A 117 -14.26 15.72 -22.84
N GLY A 118 -13.49 15.98 -21.79
CA GLY A 118 -13.72 15.40 -20.46
C GLY A 118 -12.63 15.79 -19.47
N VAL A 119 -13.02 16.07 -18.23
CA VAL A 119 -12.11 16.40 -17.14
C VAL A 119 -12.17 15.30 -16.10
N VAL A 120 -11.03 14.70 -15.78
CA VAL A 120 -10.96 13.66 -14.75
C VAL A 120 -11.20 14.26 -13.35
N PRO A 121 -11.79 13.50 -12.42
CA PRO A 121 -12.21 14.03 -11.11
C PRO A 121 -11.12 14.74 -10.30
N TRP A 122 -9.86 14.29 -10.47
CA TRP A 122 -8.67 14.81 -9.76
C TRP A 122 -7.76 15.66 -10.65
N ALA A 123 -8.24 16.17 -11.80
CA ALA A 123 -7.51 17.22 -12.53
C ALA A 123 -7.40 18.46 -11.62
N LYS A 124 -6.21 19.08 -11.59
CA LYS A 124 -5.81 20.11 -10.64
C LYS A 124 -5.43 21.39 -11.41
N ALA A 125 -5.95 22.53 -10.96
CA ALA A 125 -5.50 23.85 -11.38
C ALA A 125 -5.40 24.77 -10.17
N GLY A 126 -4.26 25.44 -10.01
CA GLY A 126 -4.03 26.23 -8.82
C GLY A 126 -2.74 26.99 -8.83
N ILE A 127 -2.32 27.37 -7.62
CA ILE A 127 -1.09 28.10 -7.34
C ILE A 127 -0.20 27.30 -6.41
N MET A 128 1.10 27.43 -6.62
CA MET A 128 2.13 26.65 -5.93
C MET A 128 3.32 27.54 -5.55
N VAL A 129 3.93 27.21 -4.42
CA VAL A 129 5.28 27.61 -4.05
C VAL A 129 6.12 26.34 -3.89
N LYS A 130 7.18 26.21 -4.70
CA LYS A 130 8.01 25.01 -4.81
C LYS A 130 9.50 25.34 -4.75
N ASP A 131 10.28 24.42 -4.21
CA ASP A 131 11.74 24.40 -4.32
C ASP A 131 12.17 24.08 -5.77
N GLY A 132 12.30 25.13 -6.59
CA GLY A 132 12.69 25.01 -8.00
C GLY A 132 11.66 24.25 -8.86
N VAL A 133 12.15 23.66 -9.95
CA VAL A 133 11.36 22.89 -10.94
C VAL A 133 11.73 21.41 -10.99
N ARG A 134 12.56 20.95 -10.05
CA ARG A 134 12.99 19.54 -10.00
C ARG A 134 11.85 18.66 -9.50
N GLN A 135 11.69 17.50 -10.13
CA GLN A 135 10.74 16.48 -9.66
C GLN A 135 11.06 16.02 -8.23
N GLY A 136 10.02 15.83 -7.42
CA GLY A 136 10.11 15.41 -6.02
C GLY A 136 10.58 16.52 -5.07
N ALA A 137 10.74 17.76 -5.54
CA ALA A 137 11.10 18.88 -4.68
C ALA A 137 9.93 19.33 -3.81
N SER A 138 10.26 19.82 -2.61
CA SER A 138 9.29 20.25 -1.59
C SER A 138 8.41 21.39 -2.10
N TYR A 139 7.13 21.35 -1.76
CA TYR A 139 6.16 22.36 -2.20
C TYR A 139 4.97 22.50 -1.25
N ALA A 140 4.27 23.62 -1.38
CA ALA A 140 2.88 23.74 -0.96
C ALA A 140 2.07 24.37 -2.09
N ALA A 141 0.83 23.92 -2.25
CA ALA A 141 -0.09 24.38 -3.27
C ALA A 141 -1.51 24.50 -2.72
N VAL A 142 -2.26 25.45 -3.25
CA VAL A 142 -3.72 25.49 -3.13
C VAL A 142 -4.30 25.46 -4.54
N MET A 143 -5.22 24.54 -4.77
CA MET A 143 -5.78 24.27 -6.09
C MET A 143 -7.28 23.98 -6.01
N VAL A 144 -7.99 24.23 -7.10
CA VAL A 144 -9.29 23.62 -7.34
C VAL A 144 -9.09 22.32 -8.13
N THR A 145 -9.85 21.30 -7.75
CA THR A 145 -9.96 20.06 -8.50
C THR A 145 -11.28 19.99 -9.27
N ALA A 146 -11.33 19.20 -10.33
CA ALA A 146 -12.53 19.12 -11.16
C ALA A 146 -13.79 18.67 -10.39
N ARG A 147 -13.65 17.72 -9.45
CA ARG A 147 -14.79 17.16 -8.69
C ARG A 147 -14.58 17.05 -7.17
N HIS A 148 -13.41 17.36 -6.63
CA HIS A 148 -13.08 17.21 -5.21
C HIS A 148 -12.88 18.54 -4.47
N GLY A 149 -13.40 19.64 -5.05
CA GLY A 149 -13.34 20.96 -4.43
C GLY A 149 -11.96 21.59 -4.44
N VAL A 150 -11.80 22.63 -3.62
CA VAL A 150 -10.51 23.22 -3.31
C VAL A 150 -9.73 22.31 -2.38
N ARG A 151 -8.43 22.13 -2.65
CA ARG A 151 -7.48 21.39 -1.83
C ARG A 151 -6.29 22.27 -1.51
N MET A 152 -5.73 22.08 -0.32
CA MET A 152 -4.38 22.49 -0.02
C MET A 152 -3.50 21.26 0.12
N GLN A 153 -2.52 21.12 -0.76
CA GLN A 153 -1.59 19.99 -0.77
C GLN A 153 -0.17 20.46 -0.51
N HIS A 154 0.63 19.65 0.18
CA HIS A 154 2.04 19.94 0.43
C HIS A 154 2.84 18.65 0.56
N ASP A 155 4.08 18.69 0.07
CA ASP A 155 5.02 17.56 0.07
C ASP A 155 4.34 16.24 -0.32
N PHE A 156 3.47 16.31 -1.35
CA PHE A 156 2.71 15.23 -1.98
C PHE A 156 1.66 14.55 -1.08
N THR A 157 2.04 14.16 0.13
CA THR A 157 1.23 13.37 1.06
C THR A 157 0.27 14.20 1.91
N GLY A 158 0.62 15.46 2.21
CA GLY A 158 -0.22 16.37 2.96
C GLY A 158 -1.37 16.91 2.11
N ASP A 159 -2.59 16.80 2.61
CA ASP A 159 -3.80 17.18 1.85
C ASP A 159 -4.93 17.63 2.80
N VAL A 160 -5.45 18.82 2.60
CA VAL A 160 -6.53 19.43 3.39
C VAL A 160 -7.66 19.90 2.48
N ALA A 161 -8.90 19.60 2.88
CA ALA A 161 -10.10 19.96 2.14
C ALA A 161 -10.50 21.41 2.39
N GLY A 162 -10.77 22.15 1.32
CA GLY A 162 -11.50 23.41 1.34
C GLY A 162 -12.95 23.22 0.89
N THR A 163 -13.51 24.27 0.29
CA THR A 163 -14.90 24.31 -0.18
C THR A 163 -15.11 23.31 -1.34
N PRO A 164 -16.21 22.53 -1.33
CA PRO A 164 -16.51 21.60 -2.40
C PRO A 164 -16.92 22.30 -3.71
N GLY A 165 -17.00 21.52 -4.79
CA GLY A 165 -17.44 21.98 -6.11
C GLY A 165 -16.29 22.36 -7.03
N GLY A 166 -16.52 22.21 -8.33
CA GLY A 166 -15.53 22.52 -9.37
C GLY A 166 -15.45 24.01 -9.72
N VAL A 167 -14.78 24.30 -10.83
CA VAL A 167 -14.61 25.65 -11.37
C VAL A 167 -15.24 25.77 -12.74
N SER A 168 -15.94 26.88 -12.97
CA SER A 168 -16.51 27.24 -14.27
C SER A 168 -16.61 28.77 -14.39
N PRO A 169 -16.83 29.32 -15.59
CA PRO A 169 -16.98 30.77 -15.74
C PRO A 169 -18.10 31.37 -14.87
N GLY A 170 -19.16 30.61 -14.58
CA GLY A 170 -20.25 31.02 -13.68
C GLY A 170 -19.97 30.79 -12.20
N SER A 171 -18.90 30.05 -11.86
CA SER A 171 -18.48 29.76 -10.49
C SER A 171 -16.94 29.71 -10.42
N PRO A 172 -16.26 30.86 -10.60
CA PRO A 172 -14.81 30.91 -10.50
C PRO A 172 -14.34 30.63 -9.07
N ARG A 173 -13.04 30.37 -8.90
CA ARG A 173 -12.41 30.19 -7.58
C ARG A 173 -11.23 31.12 -7.42
N TRP A 174 -11.24 31.96 -6.39
CA TRP A 174 -10.09 32.77 -6.02
C TRP A 174 -9.22 31.99 -5.04
N LEU A 175 -7.93 31.94 -5.31
CA LEU A 175 -6.94 31.22 -4.52
C LEU A 175 -5.83 32.16 -4.12
N ARG A 176 -5.34 32.05 -2.89
CA ARG A 176 -4.15 32.78 -2.42
C ARG A 176 -3.25 31.85 -1.60
N LEU A 177 -1.95 31.93 -1.84
CA LEU A 177 -0.94 31.21 -1.07
C LEU A 177 0.05 32.23 -0.52
N THR A 178 0.11 32.34 0.81
CA THR A 178 0.98 33.29 1.51
C THR A 178 2.09 32.54 2.21
N ARG A 179 3.34 32.97 1.97
CA ARG A 179 4.53 32.49 2.64
C ARG A 179 4.96 33.51 3.71
N SER A 180 5.16 33.03 4.93
CA SER A 180 5.83 33.78 6.00
C SER A 180 6.84 32.87 6.70
N GLY A 181 8.12 33.19 6.53
CA GLY A 181 9.25 32.33 6.85
C GLY A 181 9.13 30.95 6.18
N GLY A 182 9.16 29.90 7.01
CA GLY A 182 8.96 28.51 6.58
C GLY A 182 7.49 28.06 6.55
N THR A 183 6.53 28.95 6.82
CA THR A 183 5.11 28.59 6.90
C THR A 183 4.37 29.09 5.66
N LEU A 184 3.59 28.22 5.02
CA LEU A 184 2.68 28.59 3.94
C LEU A 184 1.23 28.40 4.36
N THR A 185 0.41 29.40 4.09
CA THR A 185 -1.03 29.37 4.38
C THR A 185 -1.80 29.55 3.08
N GLY A 186 -2.64 28.56 2.77
CA GLY A 186 -3.52 28.57 1.61
C GLY A 186 -4.88 29.15 1.98
N TYR A 187 -5.40 30.00 1.11
CA TYR A 187 -6.70 30.65 1.25
C TYR A 187 -7.53 30.45 -0.02
N GLU A 188 -8.84 30.43 0.17
CA GLU A 188 -9.82 30.44 -0.91
C GLU A 188 -10.84 31.56 -0.73
N SER A 189 -11.46 31.96 -1.84
CA SER A 189 -12.56 32.92 -1.87
C SER A 189 -13.45 32.68 -3.09
N VAL A 190 -14.73 33.00 -2.96
CA VAL A 190 -15.69 32.99 -4.07
C VAL A 190 -15.77 34.35 -4.79
N ASP A 191 -15.34 35.43 -4.13
CA ASP A 191 -15.51 36.81 -4.60
C ASP A 191 -14.19 37.62 -4.67
N GLY A 192 -13.08 37.05 -4.21
CA GLY A 192 -11.77 37.70 -4.14
C GLY A 192 -11.64 38.74 -3.03
N ARG A 193 -12.68 38.90 -2.19
CA ARG A 193 -12.75 39.90 -1.12
C ARG A 193 -12.75 39.25 0.25
N ARG A 194 -13.60 38.25 0.46
CA ARG A 194 -13.68 37.49 1.72
C ARG A 194 -12.89 36.20 1.58
N TRP A 195 -11.85 36.07 2.39
CA TRP A 195 -10.91 34.95 2.32
C TRP A 195 -11.11 34.01 3.49
N THR A 196 -11.14 32.71 3.20
CA THR A 196 -11.17 31.63 4.20
C THR A 196 -9.86 30.86 4.11
N VAL A 197 -9.30 30.49 5.26
CA VAL A 197 -8.12 29.62 5.31
C VAL A 197 -8.54 28.21 4.93
N VAL A 198 -7.86 27.63 3.93
CA VAL A 198 -8.01 26.21 3.59
C VAL A 198 -7.11 25.36 4.49
N GLY A 199 -5.87 25.81 4.71
CA GLY A 199 -4.92 25.13 5.58
C GLY A 199 -3.60 25.86 5.75
N THR A 200 -2.72 25.26 6.52
CA THR A 200 -1.35 25.74 6.75
C THR A 200 -0.39 24.56 6.66
N ALA A 201 0.76 24.77 6.02
CA ALA A 201 1.82 23.78 5.84
C ALA A 201 3.17 24.36 6.25
N ARG A 202 4.07 23.49 6.70
CA ARG A 202 5.49 23.79 6.92
C ARG A 202 6.34 22.76 6.18
N PRO A 203 6.50 22.91 4.85
CA PRO A 203 7.25 21.96 4.06
C PRO A 203 8.70 21.86 4.54
N ALA A 204 9.26 20.65 4.57
CA ALA A 204 10.40 20.32 5.41
C ALA A 204 11.70 21.09 5.12
N ALA A 205 11.87 21.62 3.90
CA ALA A 205 13.14 22.22 3.46
C ALA A 205 12.98 23.28 2.35
N LEU A 206 11.99 24.18 2.44
CA LEU A 206 11.86 25.24 1.44
C LEU A 206 13.01 26.27 1.54
N PRO A 207 13.80 26.50 0.46
CA PRO A 207 14.88 27.49 0.45
C PRO A 207 14.34 28.93 0.55
N ALA A 208 15.22 29.90 0.85
CA ALA A 208 14.82 31.30 0.94
C ALA A 208 14.24 31.82 -0.39
N THR A 209 14.86 31.48 -1.52
CA THR A 209 14.32 31.75 -2.86
C THR A 209 13.61 30.51 -3.40
N VAL A 210 12.35 30.67 -3.78
CA VAL A 210 11.47 29.60 -4.30
C VAL A 210 10.88 30.00 -5.64
N GLU A 211 10.29 29.04 -6.34
CA GLU A 211 9.45 29.31 -7.51
C GLU A 211 7.99 29.40 -7.07
N ALA A 212 7.33 30.50 -7.41
CA ALA A 212 5.93 30.76 -7.09
C ALA A 212 5.13 31.00 -8.38
N GLY A 213 4.02 30.30 -8.55
CA GLY A 213 3.34 30.31 -9.84
C GLY A 213 2.00 29.59 -9.90
N MET A 214 1.45 29.54 -11.12
CA MET A 214 0.24 28.80 -11.47
C MET A 214 0.63 27.46 -12.09
N PHE A 215 -0.18 26.43 -11.85
CA PHE A 215 0.06 25.12 -12.44
C PHE A 215 -1.22 24.42 -12.85
N VAL A 216 -1.07 23.46 -13.76
CA VAL A 216 -2.13 22.53 -14.17
C VAL A 216 -1.57 21.11 -14.25
N ALA A 217 -2.32 20.15 -13.72
CA ALA A 217 -2.03 18.71 -13.80
C ALA A 217 -3.32 17.93 -14.06
N SER A 218 -3.22 16.83 -14.79
CA SER A 218 -4.35 15.95 -15.11
C SER A 218 -3.92 14.47 -15.01
N PRO A 219 -4.30 13.76 -13.93
CA PRO A 219 -3.95 12.35 -13.78
C PRO A 219 -4.65 11.50 -14.84
N GLY A 220 -4.17 10.28 -15.05
CA GLY A 220 -4.78 9.37 -16.02
C GLY A 220 -6.25 9.04 -15.70
N ASP A 221 -7.06 8.81 -16.73
CA ASP A 221 -8.43 8.31 -16.60
C ASP A 221 -8.39 6.81 -16.33
N LEU A 222 -8.50 6.43 -15.05
CA LEU A 222 -8.56 5.05 -14.60
C LEU A 222 -9.96 4.49 -14.88
N THR A 223 -10.01 3.48 -15.75
CA THR A 223 -11.21 2.70 -16.01
C THR A 223 -11.01 1.25 -15.62
N VAL A 224 -12.03 0.68 -14.99
CA VAL A 224 -12.02 -0.69 -14.50
C VAL A 224 -13.14 -1.44 -15.22
N SER A 225 -12.78 -2.36 -16.10
CA SER A 225 -13.73 -3.22 -16.81
C SER A 225 -13.83 -4.56 -16.08
N ARG A 226 -15.05 -5.03 -15.83
CA ARG A 226 -15.28 -6.32 -15.16
C ARG A 226 -15.30 -7.43 -16.20
N GLY A 227 -14.64 -8.55 -15.89
CA GLY A 227 -14.71 -9.76 -16.71
C GLY A 227 -16.00 -10.54 -16.45
N ASP A 228 -16.52 -11.22 -17.47
CA ASP A 228 -17.78 -11.99 -17.40
C ASP A 228 -17.71 -13.16 -16.41
N LEU A 229 -16.52 -13.74 -16.23
CA LEU A 229 -16.26 -14.87 -15.32
C LEU A 229 -15.71 -14.42 -13.95
N GLY A 230 -15.72 -13.11 -13.67
CA GLY A 230 -15.05 -12.50 -12.51
C GLY A 230 -13.72 -11.84 -12.88
N GLY A 231 -13.12 -11.13 -11.91
CA GLY A 231 -11.94 -10.30 -12.14
C GLY A 231 -12.22 -8.92 -12.73
N ALA A 232 -11.18 -8.09 -12.78
CA ALA A 232 -11.26 -6.81 -13.46
C ALA A 232 -9.97 -6.52 -14.23
N SER A 233 -10.11 -5.94 -15.41
CA SER A 233 -9.01 -5.31 -16.13
C SER A 233 -9.01 -3.82 -15.83
N VAL A 234 -7.81 -3.28 -15.66
CA VAL A 234 -7.58 -1.88 -15.34
C VAL A 234 -6.91 -1.24 -16.52
N GLN A 235 -7.43 -0.10 -16.97
CA GLN A 235 -6.84 0.71 -18.01
C GLN A 235 -6.70 2.13 -17.50
N VAL A 236 -5.48 2.67 -17.56
CA VAL A 236 -5.22 4.09 -17.33
C VAL A 236 -5.07 4.76 -18.70
N ARG A 237 -5.92 5.73 -18.99
CA ARG A 237 -5.92 6.46 -20.27
C ARG A 237 -5.27 7.82 -20.10
N PHE A 238 -4.59 8.27 -21.14
CA PHE A 238 -3.99 9.60 -21.17
C PHE A 238 -5.07 10.69 -21.08
N THR A 239 -4.78 11.74 -20.31
CA THR A 239 -5.64 12.92 -20.18
C THR A 239 -4.80 14.19 -20.14
N GLU A 240 -5.39 15.30 -20.55
CA GLU A 240 -4.87 16.64 -20.33
C GLU A 240 -5.98 17.53 -19.78
N ALA A 241 -5.59 18.54 -18.99
CA ALA A 241 -6.51 19.57 -18.51
C ALA A 241 -5.97 20.95 -18.93
N THR A 242 -6.88 21.84 -19.32
CA THR A 242 -6.60 23.25 -19.62
C THR A 242 -7.36 24.12 -18.65
N ALA A 243 -6.65 24.98 -17.93
CA ALA A 243 -7.26 25.96 -17.02
C ALA A 243 -6.95 27.39 -17.47
N VAL A 244 -7.91 28.28 -17.19
CA VAL A 244 -7.79 29.71 -17.46
C VAL A 244 -7.70 30.44 -16.12
N PHE A 245 -6.65 31.22 -15.96
CA PHE A 245 -6.39 32.06 -14.80
C PHE A 245 -6.40 33.53 -15.18
N ASP A 246 -6.89 34.38 -14.30
CA ASP A 246 -6.79 35.83 -14.44
C ASP A 246 -6.64 36.47 -13.05
N GLN A 247 -6.59 37.81 -13.01
CA GLN A 247 -6.41 38.58 -11.77
C GLN A 247 -5.18 38.13 -10.97
N VAL A 248 -4.10 37.77 -11.68
CA VAL A 248 -2.87 37.25 -11.12
C VAL A 248 -2.10 38.37 -10.43
N ARG A 249 -1.85 38.22 -9.13
CA ARG A 249 -1.08 39.17 -8.31
C ARG A 249 -0.03 38.41 -7.51
N VAL A 250 1.17 38.97 -7.45
CA VAL A 250 2.23 38.48 -6.56
C VAL A 250 2.74 39.65 -5.74
N GLU A 251 2.87 39.42 -4.45
CA GLU A 251 3.34 40.36 -3.45
C GLU A 251 4.63 39.84 -2.80
N GLY A 252 5.49 40.74 -2.35
CA GLY A 252 6.81 40.41 -1.82
C GLY A 252 7.92 40.67 -2.84
N ARG A 253 9.13 40.19 -2.54
CA ARG A 253 10.29 40.36 -3.42
C ARG A 253 10.27 39.30 -4.52
N ALA A 254 9.39 39.51 -5.51
CA ALA A 254 9.31 38.69 -6.71
C ALA A 254 10.05 39.37 -7.88
N GLY A 255 10.90 38.63 -8.57
CA GLY A 255 11.72 39.13 -9.68
C GLY A 255 11.46 38.38 -10.99
N GLY A 256 11.75 39.03 -12.12
CA GLY A 256 11.73 38.43 -13.45
C GLY A 256 10.36 38.45 -14.16
N THR A 257 10.38 38.10 -15.45
CA THR A 257 9.19 37.75 -16.23
C THR A 257 8.71 36.35 -15.87
N TRP A 258 7.46 36.00 -16.19
CA TRP A 258 7.00 34.63 -16.07
C TRP A 258 7.85 33.68 -16.92
N SER A 259 8.35 32.62 -16.31
CA SER A 259 8.92 31.45 -16.97
C SER A 259 7.93 30.29 -16.93
N HIS A 260 8.21 29.24 -17.71
CA HIS A 260 7.40 28.04 -17.68
C HIS A 260 8.22 26.78 -17.90
N ASP A 261 7.83 25.73 -17.20
CA ASP A 261 8.49 24.42 -17.23
C ASP A 261 7.44 23.31 -17.25
N ASP A 262 7.67 22.29 -18.08
CA ASP A 262 6.89 21.05 -18.09
C ASP A 262 7.57 20.04 -17.18
N VAL A 263 7.30 20.18 -15.87
CA VAL A 263 7.95 19.41 -14.83
C VAL A 263 7.61 17.93 -15.02
N GLY A 264 8.63 17.08 -15.12
CA GLY A 264 8.45 15.63 -15.27
C GLY A 264 7.96 15.17 -16.64
N VAL A 265 8.10 16.01 -17.67
CA VAL A 265 7.81 15.61 -19.04
C VAL A 265 8.72 14.46 -19.47
N ALA A 266 8.13 13.48 -20.14
CA ALA A 266 8.88 12.41 -20.78
C ALA A 266 9.37 12.91 -22.14
N TYR A 267 10.50 12.42 -22.62
CA TYR A 267 11.02 12.77 -23.93
C TYR A 267 10.90 11.57 -24.87
N GLU A 268 10.75 11.87 -26.17
CA GLU A 268 10.83 10.90 -27.24
C GLU A 268 12.21 10.22 -27.27
N ALA A 269 12.37 9.23 -28.15
CA ALA A 269 13.64 8.50 -28.29
C ALA A 269 14.84 9.40 -28.65
N ASP A 270 14.61 10.61 -29.18
CA ASP A 270 15.65 11.60 -29.48
C ASP A 270 16.19 12.33 -28.24
N GLY A 271 15.56 12.16 -27.08
CA GLY A 271 15.90 12.82 -25.82
C GLY A 271 15.75 14.34 -25.82
N ARG A 272 15.03 14.91 -26.80
CA ARG A 272 14.87 16.36 -26.98
C ARG A 272 13.43 16.77 -27.19
N THR A 273 12.65 15.95 -27.91
CA THR A 273 11.24 16.24 -28.18
C THR A 273 10.39 15.80 -27.00
N PRO A 274 9.64 16.69 -26.35
CA PRO A 274 8.78 16.29 -25.24
C PRO A 274 7.60 15.45 -25.74
N HIS A 275 7.33 14.34 -25.06
CA HIS A 275 6.20 13.45 -25.30
C HIS A 275 4.98 13.93 -24.51
N HIS A 276 3.99 14.44 -25.26
CA HIS A 276 2.79 15.14 -24.75
C HIS A 276 3.13 16.39 -23.91
N PRO A 277 3.69 17.45 -24.53
CA PRO A 277 4.02 18.67 -23.81
C PRO A 277 2.76 19.40 -23.35
N GLY A 278 2.84 20.02 -22.18
CA GLY A 278 1.91 21.05 -21.77
C GLY A 278 2.02 22.30 -22.66
N ARG A 279 1.07 23.23 -22.48
CA ARG A 279 0.93 24.41 -23.33
C ARG A 279 0.64 25.65 -22.49
N PHE A 280 1.17 26.78 -22.92
CA PHE A 280 0.96 28.07 -22.27
C PHE A 280 0.67 29.17 -23.29
N ALA A 281 -0.32 30.00 -22.98
CA ALA A 281 -0.60 31.24 -23.69
C ALA A 281 -1.00 32.33 -22.70
N GLU A 282 -0.49 33.55 -22.91
CA GLU A 282 -0.86 34.74 -22.15
C GLU A 282 -1.44 35.80 -23.09
N SER A 283 -2.59 36.37 -22.72
CA SER A 283 -3.19 37.49 -23.45
C SER A 283 -3.99 38.37 -22.50
N GLY A 284 -3.69 39.68 -22.47
CA GLY A 284 -4.44 40.64 -21.66
C GLY A 284 -4.48 40.32 -20.16
N GLY A 285 -3.41 39.76 -19.60
CA GLY A 285 -3.35 39.34 -18.18
C GLY A 285 -4.13 38.06 -17.86
N THR A 286 -4.60 37.35 -18.89
CA THR A 286 -5.23 36.03 -18.78
C THR A 286 -4.22 34.95 -19.19
N PHE A 287 -4.07 33.93 -18.35
CA PHE A 287 -3.14 32.82 -18.53
C PHE A 287 -3.95 31.56 -18.85
N THR A 288 -3.70 30.96 -20.01
CA THR A 288 -4.27 29.67 -20.39
C THR A 288 -3.17 28.62 -20.32
N ILE A 289 -3.32 27.67 -19.40
CA ILE A 289 -2.31 26.66 -19.10
C ILE A 289 -2.91 25.28 -19.35
N THR A 290 -2.23 24.45 -20.14
CA THR A 290 -2.55 23.03 -20.32
C THR A 290 -1.47 22.17 -19.69
N GLY A 291 -1.87 21.20 -18.88
CA GLY A 291 -0.96 20.29 -18.22
C GLY A 291 -1.46 18.85 -18.19
N VAL A 292 -0.51 17.96 -17.96
CA VAL A 292 -0.67 16.49 -17.92
C VAL A 292 0.03 15.96 -16.67
N GLY A 293 -0.25 14.70 -16.29
CA GLY A 293 0.40 14.07 -15.15
C GLY A 293 -0.27 14.42 -13.82
N ASP A 294 0.39 14.13 -12.70
CA ASP A 294 -0.17 14.41 -11.38
C ASP A 294 0.89 14.94 -10.41
N ILE A 295 0.43 15.59 -9.35
CA ILE A 295 1.24 16.05 -8.21
C ILE A 295 0.65 15.39 -6.96
N ALA A 296 1.12 14.20 -6.63
CA ALA A 296 0.51 13.34 -5.61
C ALA A 296 1.47 12.21 -5.17
N PRO A 297 1.21 11.49 -4.07
CA PRO A 297 1.96 10.28 -3.76
C PRO A 297 1.70 9.23 -4.85
N SER A 298 2.71 8.43 -5.16
CA SER A 298 2.61 7.37 -6.16
C SER A 298 2.51 6.00 -5.49
N ALA A 299 1.56 5.20 -5.97
CA ALA A 299 1.46 3.78 -5.69
C ALA A 299 1.87 2.92 -6.90
N GLU A 300 2.41 3.56 -7.96
CA GLU A 300 2.90 2.89 -9.16
C GLU A 300 4.32 2.38 -8.91
N GLY A 301 4.48 1.06 -8.90
CA GLY A 301 5.76 0.40 -8.67
C GLY A 301 5.59 -0.94 -7.97
N THR A 302 6.70 -1.64 -7.82
CA THR A 302 6.76 -2.95 -7.17
C THR A 302 6.78 -2.79 -5.66
N ARG A 303 5.82 -3.40 -4.96
CA ARG A 303 5.80 -3.38 -3.48
C ARG A 303 6.77 -4.40 -2.90
N ILE A 304 7.23 -4.17 -1.67
CA ILE A 304 8.19 -5.07 -1.03
C ILE A 304 7.59 -6.45 -0.71
N GLU A 305 6.28 -6.52 -0.41
CA GLU A 305 5.55 -7.76 -0.11
C GLU A 305 5.34 -8.65 -1.35
N SER A 306 5.58 -8.15 -2.57
CA SER A 306 5.57 -8.99 -3.78
C SER A 306 6.66 -10.06 -3.76
N THR A 307 7.72 -9.87 -2.96
CA THR A 307 8.77 -10.87 -2.74
C THR A 307 8.28 -12.08 -1.94
N LEU A 308 7.14 -11.98 -1.24
CA LEU A 308 6.59 -13.04 -0.39
C LEU A 308 5.68 -14.03 -1.14
N THR A 309 5.81 -14.15 -2.46
CA THR A 309 5.01 -15.09 -3.29
C THR A 309 5.06 -16.53 -2.77
N GLY A 310 6.19 -16.96 -2.22
CA GLY A 310 6.35 -18.30 -1.64
C GLY A 310 5.62 -18.54 -0.31
N LEU A 311 5.09 -17.48 0.34
CA LEU A 311 4.47 -17.57 1.66
C LEU A 311 3.26 -18.51 1.69
N VAL A 312 2.44 -18.50 0.64
CA VAL A 312 1.26 -19.38 0.54
C VAL A 312 1.68 -20.86 0.52
N ALA A 313 2.71 -21.21 -0.25
CA ALA A 313 3.25 -22.58 -0.29
C ALA A 313 3.87 -22.97 1.07
N GLY A 314 4.61 -22.06 1.70
CA GLY A 314 5.16 -22.25 3.04
C GLY A 314 4.06 -22.47 4.09
N LEU A 315 2.96 -21.72 4.04
CA LEU A 315 1.82 -21.87 4.95
C LEU A 315 1.16 -23.26 4.84
N ILE A 316 1.07 -23.83 3.64
CA ILE A 316 0.55 -25.20 3.48
C ILE A 316 1.43 -26.20 4.22
N ALA A 317 2.75 -26.10 4.09
CA ALA A 317 3.69 -26.94 4.82
C ALA A 317 3.57 -26.75 6.36
N VAL A 318 3.44 -25.51 6.83
CA VAL A 318 3.20 -25.20 8.25
C VAL A 318 1.89 -25.80 8.75
N ILE A 319 0.80 -25.70 7.99
CA ILE A 319 -0.50 -26.29 8.33
C ILE A 319 -0.35 -27.81 8.49
N VAL A 320 0.33 -28.48 7.55
CA VAL A 320 0.57 -29.93 7.60
C VAL A 320 1.38 -30.32 8.85
N VAL A 321 2.46 -29.59 9.16
CA VAL A 321 3.28 -29.84 10.36
C VAL A 321 2.47 -29.62 11.63
N ALA A 322 1.74 -28.51 11.74
CA ALA A 322 0.96 -28.15 12.92
C ALA A 322 -0.18 -29.16 13.20
N VAL A 323 -0.88 -29.63 12.16
CA VAL A 323 -1.88 -30.70 12.29
C VAL A 323 -1.21 -32.03 12.65
N SER A 324 -0.07 -32.35 12.05
CA SER A 324 0.67 -33.59 12.32
C SER A 324 1.20 -33.63 13.75
N PHE A 325 1.58 -32.49 14.32
CA PHE A 325 2.09 -32.37 15.69
C PHE A 325 1.10 -32.89 16.74
N VAL A 326 -0.21 -32.83 16.47
CA VAL A 326 -1.24 -33.39 17.35
C VAL A 326 -1.80 -34.73 16.85
N THR A 327 -2.01 -34.87 15.54
CA THR A 327 -2.67 -36.05 14.99
C THR A 327 -1.78 -37.30 14.93
N ALA A 328 -0.45 -37.14 14.92
CA ALA A 328 0.48 -38.28 14.99
C ALA A 328 0.34 -39.06 16.31
N GLU A 329 0.06 -38.36 17.42
CA GLU A 329 -0.16 -38.97 18.73
C GLU A 329 -1.52 -39.66 18.80
N GLN A 330 -2.53 -39.10 18.12
CA GLN A 330 -3.87 -39.68 18.02
C GLN A 330 -3.85 -41.01 17.27
N ARG A 331 -3.10 -41.08 16.15
CA ARG A 331 -2.96 -42.31 15.36
C ARG A 331 -2.26 -43.44 16.10
N ARG A 332 -1.29 -43.11 16.97
CA ARG A 332 -0.49 -44.09 17.73
C ARG A 332 -1.07 -44.41 19.11
N GLY A 333 -2.23 -43.87 19.48
CA GLY A 333 -2.85 -44.06 20.80
C GLY A 333 -2.12 -43.40 21.98
N LEU A 334 -1.01 -42.68 21.73
CA LEU A 334 -0.13 -42.09 22.75
C LEU A 334 -0.73 -40.87 23.46
N ILE A 335 -1.87 -40.35 22.99
CA ILE A 335 -2.60 -39.30 23.71
C ILE A 335 -3.15 -39.80 25.04
N ARG A 336 -3.54 -41.08 25.14
CA ARG A 336 -4.03 -41.66 26.40
C ARG A 336 -2.95 -41.66 27.47
N THR A 337 -1.71 -42.07 27.14
CA THR A 337 -0.58 -42.06 28.08
C THR A 337 -0.19 -40.65 28.50
N THR A 338 -0.23 -39.69 27.56
CA THR A 338 0.05 -38.27 27.85
C THR A 338 -0.98 -37.67 28.81
N PHE A 339 -2.27 -38.02 28.65
CA PHE A 339 -3.34 -37.55 29.53
C PHE A 339 -3.43 -38.30 30.87
N LEU A 340 -2.86 -39.50 30.98
CA LEU A 340 -2.70 -40.20 32.25
C LEU A 340 -1.59 -39.57 33.12
N ALA A 341 -0.51 -39.06 32.49
CA ALA A 341 0.59 -38.42 33.20
C ALA A 341 0.31 -36.95 33.60
N ALA A 342 -0.65 -36.27 32.94
CA ALA A 342 -0.97 -34.87 33.19
C ALA A 342 -2.49 -34.67 33.45
N PRO A 343 -2.92 -34.48 34.72
CA PRO A 343 -4.35 -34.42 35.06
C PRO A 343 -5.10 -33.19 34.50
N ARG A 344 -4.41 -32.18 33.96
CA ARG A 344 -5.01 -30.98 33.34
C ARG A 344 -4.82 -30.98 31.83
N ARG A 345 -5.61 -31.79 31.12
CA ARG A 345 -5.55 -32.04 29.66
C ARG A 345 -5.52 -30.77 28.80
N GLY A 346 -6.25 -29.73 29.21
CA GLY A 346 -6.27 -28.42 28.54
C GLY A 346 -4.90 -27.70 28.53
N ARG A 347 -4.06 -27.89 29.56
CA ARG A 347 -2.73 -27.27 29.63
C ARG A 347 -1.77 -27.86 28.60
N VAL A 348 -1.91 -29.13 28.26
CA VAL A 348 -1.09 -29.80 27.23
C VAL A 348 -1.40 -29.21 25.85
N VAL A 349 -2.69 -29.02 25.52
CA VAL A 349 -3.10 -28.40 24.25
C VAL A 349 -2.59 -26.96 24.16
N ALA A 350 -2.70 -26.18 25.25
CA ALA A 350 -2.16 -24.82 25.30
C ALA A 350 -0.62 -24.79 25.14
N ALA A 351 0.09 -25.71 25.78
CA ALA A 351 1.54 -25.83 25.64
C ALA A 351 1.94 -26.16 24.19
N LYS A 352 1.25 -27.12 23.55
CA LYS A 352 1.46 -27.46 22.13
C LYS A 352 1.18 -26.28 21.20
N ALA A 353 0.09 -25.56 21.42
CA ALA A 353 -0.25 -24.36 20.64
C ALA A 353 0.83 -23.28 20.77
N LEU A 354 1.34 -23.04 21.98
CA LEU A 354 2.40 -22.06 22.21
C LEU A 354 3.72 -22.48 21.55
N VAL A 355 4.10 -23.77 21.65
CA VAL A 355 5.31 -24.31 21.00
C VAL A 355 5.20 -24.21 19.48
N VAL A 356 4.12 -24.69 18.87
CA VAL A 356 3.98 -24.65 17.40
C VAL A 356 3.88 -23.22 16.89
N GLY A 357 3.17 -22.35 17.61
CA GLY A 357 3.08 -20.92 17.29
C GLY A 357 4.45 -20.24 17.34
N ALA A 358 5.25 -20.50 18.37
CA ALA A 358 6.60 -19.95 18.51
C ALA A 358 7.56 -20.47 17.41
N VAL A 359 7.50 -21.77 17.08
CA VAL A 359 8.28 -22.35 15.98
C VAL A 359 7.89 -21.74 14.65
N ALA A 360 6.58 -21.65 14.37
CA ALA A 360 6.05 -21.07 13.15
C ALA A 360 6.36 -19.58 13.01
N PHE A 361 6.32 -18.83 14.12
CA PHE A 361 6.77 -17.45 14.19
C PHE A 361 8.25 -17.34 13.81
N ALA A 362 9.13 -18.13 14.45
CA ALA A 362 10.56 -18.10 14.18
C ALA A 362 10.89 -18.48 12.72
N ALA A 363 10.20 -19.50 12.18
CA ALA A 363 10.33 -19.90 10.79
C ALA A 363 9.86 -18.80 9.82
N GLY A 364 8.69 -18.19 10.07
CA GLY A 364 8.18 -17.09 9.26
C GLY A 364 9.07 -15.85 9.33
N LEU A 365 9.63 -15.55 10.52
CA LEU A 365 10.57 -14.46 10.72
C LEU A 365 11.88 -14.69 9.95
N ALA A 366 12.44 -15.90 10.03
CA ALA A 366 13.64 -16.26 9.28
C ALA A 366 13.40 -16.20 7.76
N ALA A 367 12.27 -16.74 7.29
CA ALA A 367 11.92 -16.72 5.88
C ALA A 367 11.71 -15.29 5.36
N ALA A 368 10.78 -14.52 5.96
CA ALA A 368 10.49 -13.16 5.51
C ALA A 368 11.68 -12.21 5.72
N GLY A 369 12.43 -12.38 6.81
CA GLY A 369 13.62 -11.59 7.12
C GLY A 369 14.79 -11.81 6.14
N VAL A 370 14.80 -12.93 5.40
CA VAL A 370 15.73 -13.13 4.27
C VAL A 370 15.09 -12.67 2.97
N THR A 371 13.87 -13.13 2.67
CA THR A 371 13.24 -12.92 1.36
C THR A 371 12.97 -11.46 1.04
N VAL A 372 12.49 -10.66 2.00
CA VAL A 372 12.15 -9.25 1.76
C VAL A 372 13.39 -8.41 1.41
N PRO A 373 14.45 -8.35 2.24
CA PRO A 373 15.61 -7.53 1.92
C PRO A 373 16.42 -8.06 0.72
N VAL A 374 16.57 -9.39 0.58
CA VAL A 374 17.33 -9.96 -0.54
C VAL A 374 16.53 -9.86 -1.84
N GLY A 375 15.24 -10.21 -1.82
CA GLY A 375 14.37 -10.14 -2.98
C GLY A 375 14.20 -8.71 -3.49
N THR A 376 14.06 -7.71 -2.61
CA THR A 376 13.97 -6.31 -3.04
C THR A 376 15.28 -5.80 -3.65
N ARG A 377 16.44 -6.25 -3.16
CA ARG A 377 17.74 -5.94 -3.79
C ARG A 377 17.86 -6.55 -5.17
N ILE A 378 17.45 -7.81 -5.34
CA ILE A 378 17.42 -8.49 -6.65
C ILE A 378 16.48 -7.75 -7.60
N LEU A 379 15.26 -7.41 -7.17
CA LEU A 379 14.30 -6.66 -7.97
C LEU A 379 14.88 -5.33 -8.47
N ARG A 380 15.53 -4.57 -7.59
CA ARG A 380 16.20 -3.31 -7.96
C ARG A 380 17.36 -3.54 -8.93
N ALA A 381 18.18 -4.56 -8.70
CA ALA A 381 19.27 -4.93 -9.61
C ALA A 381 18.76 -5.33 -10.99
N ASN A 382 17.56 -5.92 -11.07
CA ASN A 382 16.87 -6.27 -12.30
C ASN A 382 16.09 -5.12 -12.94
N GLY A 383 16.29 -3.88 -12.48
CA GLY A 383 15.69 -2.68 -13.06
C GLY A 383 14.25 -2.38 -12.61
N ASN A 384 13.70 -3.14 -11.67
CA ASN A 384 12.34 -2.90 -11.16
C ASN A 384 12.30 -1.68 -10.22
N ALA A 385 11.34 -0.81 -10.48
CA ALA A 385 10.99 0.33 -9.63
C ALA A 385 10.32 -0.15 -8.33
N VAL A 386 11.12 -0.47 -7.31
CA VAL A 386 10.60 -0.90 -5.99
C VAL A 386 10.22 0.32 -5.15
N LEU A 387 8.96 0.39 -4.72
CA LEU A 387 8.44 1.49 -3.91
C LEU A 387 9.26 1.65 -2.61
N PRO A 388 9.75 2.86 -2.32
CA PRO A 388 10.50 3.13 -1.11
C PRO A 388 9.56 3.06 0.09
N VAL A 389 10.03 2.42 1.15
CA VAL A 389 9.33 2.31 2.43
C VAL A 389 10.34 2.52 3.55
N SER A 390 9.87 3.05 4.68
CA SER A 390 10.73 3.19 5.86
C SER A 390 11.20 1.82 6.37
N THR A 391 12.35 1.79 7.04
CA THR A 391 12.86 0.58 7.71
C THR A 391 11.85 0.02 8.72
N LEU A 392 11.10 0.88 9.41
CA LEU A 392 10.04 0.44 10.33
C LEU A 392 8.91 -0.27 9.59
N THR A 393 8.53 0.22 8.41
CA THR A 393 7.54 -0.43 7.56
C THR A 393 8.03 -1.80 7.08
N GLU A 394 9.29 -1.90 6.65
CA GLU A 394 9.90 -3.16 6.23
C GLU A 394 9.89 -4.19 7.38
N LEU A 395 10.36 -3.80 8.58
CA LEU A 395 10.34 -4.64 9.77
C LEU A 395 8.91 -5.06 10.16
N ARG A 396 7.93 -4.15 10.05
CA ARG A 396 6.52 -4.45 10.32
C ARG A 396 5.96 -5.48 9.33
N VAL A 397 6.31 -5.41 8.04
CA VAL A 397 5.90 -6.39 7.04
C VAL A 397 6.49 -7.77 7.36
N VAL A 398 7.77 -7.83 7.68
CA VAL A 398 8.47 -9.07 8.08
C VAL A 398 7.84 -9.68 9.35
N ALA A 399 7.64 -8.86 10.38
CA ALA A 399 6.98 -9.29 11.62
C ALA A 399 5.52 -9.71 11.38
N GLY A 400 4.80 -9.02 10.48
CA GLY A 400 3.44 -9.33 10.08
C GLY A 400 3.33 -10.70 9.42
N ALA A 401 4.24 -11.04 8.50
CA ALA A 401 4.31 -12.37 7.86
C ALA A 401 4.63 -13.48 8.89
N ALA A 402 5.52 -13.21 9.85
CA ALA A 402 5.82 -14.13 10.94
C ALA A 402 4.61 -14.37 11.86
N MET A 403 3.89 -13.30 12.23
CA MET A 403 2.68 -13.37 13.06
C MET A 403 1.53 -14.09 12.35
N LEU A 404 1.34 -13.84 11.05
CA LEU A 404 0.41 -14.59 10.20
C LEU A 404 0.71 -16.09 10.28
N THR A 405 1.97 -16.47 10.05
CA THR A 405 2.41 -17.87 10.04
C THR A 405 2.19 -18.55 11.40
N ALA A 406 2.47 -17.84 12.49
CA ALA A 406 2.24 -18.31 13.85
C ALA A 406 0.76 -18.54 14.15
N ALA A 407 -0.10 -17.58 13.83
CA ALA A 407 -1.53 -17.67 14.10
C ALA A 407 -2.21 -18.76 13.25
N VAL A 408 -1.79 -18.95 11.99
CA VAL A 408 -2.24 -20.06 11.14
C VAL A 408 -1.81 -21.41 11.73
N ALA A 409 -0.59 -21.53 12.26
CA ALA A 409 -0.13 -22.77 12.90
C ALA A 409 -0.97 -23.13 14.14
N VAL A 410 -1.30 -22.13 14.97
CA VAL A 410 -2.17 -22.32 16.14
C VAL A 410 -3.58 -22.74 15.73
N LEU A 411 -4.17 -22.06 14.73
CA LEU A 411 -5.47 -22.43 14.17
C LEU A 411 -5.45 -23.86 13.61
N ALA A 412 -4.41 -24.23 12.87
CA ALA A 412 -4.24 -25.56 12.29
C ALA A 412 -4.17 -26.65 13.38
N LEU A 413 -3.39 -26.42 14.42
CA LEU A 413 -3.30 -27.32 15.56
C LEU A 413 -4.65 -27.48 16.28
N ALA A 414 -5.35 -26.38 16.54
CA ALA A 414 -6.66 -26.40 17.19
C ALA A 414 -7.70 -27.17 16.36
N CYS A 415 -7.75 -26.96 15.05
CA CYS A 415 -8.59 -27.75 14.14
C CYS A 415 -8.21 -29.23 14.14
N GLY A 416 -6.91 -29.56 14.21
CA GLY A 416 -6.43 -30.94 14.37
C GLY A 416 -6.95 -31.62 15.64
N VAL A 417 -7.01 -30.90 16.76
CA VAL A 417 -7.61 -31.39 18.02
C VAL A 417 -9.12 -31.63 17.87
N LEU A 418 -9.83 -30.68 17.23
CA LEU A 418 -11.29 -30.72 17.09
C LEU A 418 -11.77 -31.83 16.17
N LEU A 419 -11.14 -31.97 15.00
CA LEU A 419 -11.57 -32.87 13.91
C LEU A 419 -11.05 -34.29 14.06
N ARG A 420 -9.93 -34.50 14.77
CA ARG A 420 -9.29 -35.82 14.99
C ARG A 420 -8.94 -36.61 13.71
N ARG A 421 -9.00 -35.95 12.55
CA ARG A 421 -8.68 -36.51 11.22
C ARG A 421 -7.71 -35.56 10.54
N GLY A 422 -6.45 -35.99 10.39
CA GLY A 422 -5.38 -35.13 9.89
C GLY A 422 -5.68 -34.53 8.52
N ALA A 423 -6.08 -35.34 7.54
CA ALA A 423 -6.40 -34.85 6.19
C ALA A 423 -7.55 -33.83 6.21
N ALA A 424 -8.64 -34.13 6.92
CA ALA A 424 -9.78 -33.22 7.03
C ALA A 424 -9.40 -31.88 7.70
N ALA A 425 -8.52 -31.90 8.72
CA ALA A 425 -8.06 -30.68 9.37
C ALA A 425 -7.16 -29.83 8.49
N VAL A 426 -6.24 -30.45 7.73
CA VAL A 426 -5.41 -29.73 6.75
C VAL A 426 -6.29 -29.09 5.68
N THR A 427 -7.21 -29.84 5.08
CA THR A 427 -8.13 -29.33 4.05
C THR A 427 -9.01 -28.21 4.58
N ALA A 428 -9.56 -28.33 5.79
CA ALA A 428 -10.42 -27.30 6.38
C ALA A 428 -9.65 -25.99 6.60
N VAL A 429 -8.43 -26.05 7.13
CA VAL A 429 -7.63 -24.85 7.42
C VAL A 429 -7.11 -24.22 6.13
N ALA A 430 -6.63 -25.02 5.18
CA ALA A 430 -6.25 -24.53 3.85
C ALA A 430 -7.46 -23.89 3.12
N GLY A 431 -8.63 -24.50 3.20
CA GLY A 431 -9.89 -23.97 2.65
C GLY A 431 -10.38 -22.69 3.31
N LEU A 432 -9.99 -22.44 4.57
CA LEU A 432 -10.41 -21.28 5.35
C LEU A 432 -9.40 -20.11 5.29
N VAL A 433 -8.12 -20.40 5.02
CA VAL A 433 -7.03 -19.41 5.00
C VAL A 433 -6.49 -19.20 3.59
N VAL A 434 -6.03 -20.27 2.94
CA VAL A 434 -5.27 -20.21 1.68
C VAL A 434 -6.21 -20.01 0.49
N VAL A 435 -7.29 -20.79 0.42
CA VAL A 435 -8.24 -20.72 -0.70
C VAL A 435 -8.90 -19.33 -0.81
N PRO A 436 -9.41 -18.70 0.27
CA PRO A 436 -10.01 -17.37 0.17
C PRO A 436 -8.99 -16.31 -0.24
N HIS A 437 -7.74 -16.43 0.22
CA HIS A 437 -6.66 -15.54 -0.20
C HIS A 437 -6.39 -15.65 -1.70
N ILE A 438 -6.17 -16.87 -2.22
CA ILE A 438 -5.92 -17.10 -3.65
C ILE A 438 -7.10 -16.62 -4.50
N LEU A 439 -8.33 -16.96 -4.13
CA LEU A 439 -9.51 -16.56 -4.90
C LEU A 439 -9.71 -15.04 -4.93
N ALA A 440 -9.37 -14.34 -3.85
CA ALA A 440 -9.48 -12.90 -3.76
C ALA A 440 -8.39 -12.16 -4.56
N THR A 441 -7.18 -12.72 -4.67
CA THR A 441 -6.04 -12.06 -5.32
C THR A 441 -5.82 -12.49 -6.78
N ALA A 442 -6.23 -13.69 -7.18
CA ALA A 442 -6.02 -14.23 -8.53
C ALA A 442 -7.01 -13.70 -9.60
N SER A 443 -7.70 -12.59 -9.33
CA SER A 443 -8.68 -11.98 -10.24
C SER A 443 -9.80 -12.94 -10.70
N VAL A 444 -10.16 -13.94 -9.88
CA VAL A 444 -11.22 -14.91 -10.22
C VAL A 444 -12.60 -14.44 -9.74
N LEU A 445 -12.66 -13.65 -8.68
CA LEU A 445 -13.92 -13.24 -8.05
C LEU A 445 -14.30 -11.79 -8.37
N PRO A 446 -15.60 -11.45 -8.32
CA PRO A 446 -16.04 -10.05 -8.28
C PRO A 446 -15.42 -9.29 -7.09
N LEU A 447 -15.06 -8.02 -7.28
CA LEU A 447 -14.34 -7.21 -6.29
C LEU A 447 -15.02 -7.20 -4.91
N GLY A 448 -16.35 -7.04 -4.87
CA GLY A 448 -17.09 -7.02 -3.60
C GLY A 448 -17.02 -8.34 -2.84
N VAL A 449 -17.02 -9.48 -3.55
CA VAL A 449 -16.89 -10.82 -2.95
C VAL A 449 -15.48 -11.02 -2.41
N ALA A 450 -14.45 -10.65 -3.19
CA ALA A 450 -13.05 -10.71 -2.77
C ALA A 450 -12.79 -9.89 -1.50
N GLN A 451 -13.35 -8.68 -1.42
CA GLN A 451 -13.24 -7.84 -0.22
C GLN A 451 -13.93 -8.47 0.99
N TRP A 452 -15.13 -9.03 0.83
CA TRP A 452 -15.82 -9.70 1.94
C TRP A 452 -15.08 -10.96 2.43
N LEU A 453 -14.52 -11.76 1.53
CA LEU A 453 -13.69 -12.91 1.89
C LEU A 453 -12.49 -12.49 2.75
N LEU A 454 -11.80 -11.41 2.36
CA LEU A 454 -10.65 -10.88 3.10
C LEU A 454 -11.02 -10.04 4.33
N ARG A 455 -12.32 -9.82 4.60
CA ARG A 455 -12.80 -9.22 5.85
C ARG A 455 -13.21 -10.27 6.88
N LEU A 456 -13.90 -11.32 6.45
CA LEU A 456 -14.54 -12.28 7.35
C LEU A 456 -13.73 -13.54 7.59
N THR A 457 -12.95 -13.99 6.62
CA THR A 457 -12.19 -15.24 6.79
C THR A 457 -10.86 -14.98 7.49
N PRO A 458 -10.23 -16.01 8.08
CA PRO A 458 -8.84 -15.98 8.53
C PRO A 458 -7.83 -15.47 7.49
N ALA A 459 -8.16 -15.49 6.19
CA ALA A 459 -7.34 -14.86 5.14
C ALA A 459 -7.17 -13.34 5.34
N ALA A 460 -8.01 -12.69 6.15
CA ALA A 460 -7.83 -11.31 6.59
C ALA A 460 -6.43 -11.05 7.17
N GLY A 461 -5.79 -12.07 7.78
CA GLY A 461 -4.43 -11.96 8.32
C GLY A 461 -3.37 -11.55 7.30
N PHE A 462 -3.59 -11.80 6.00
CA PHE A 462 -2.64 -11.41 4.95
C PHE A 462 -2.48 -9.88 4.84
N ALA A 463 -3.44 -9.09 5.32
CA ALA A 463 -3.35 -7.63 5.41
C ALA A 463 -2.13 -7.17 6.22
N ALA A 464 -1.60 -8.01 7.11
CA ALA A 464 -0.39 -7.71 7.88
C ALA A 464 0.82 -7.37 6.99
N GLN A 465 0.85 -7.85 5.75
CA GLN A 465 1.93 -7.63 4.78
C GLN A 465 1.81 -6.33 3.98
N GLN A 466 0.66 -5.66 3.99
CA GLN A 466 0.42 -4.47 3.17
C GLN A 466 1.39 -3.36 3.56
N SER A 467 2.26 -2.90 2.65
CA SER A 467 3.31 -1.91 2.95
C SER A 467 2.94 -0.47 2.61
N VAL A 468 2.10 -0.28 1.59
CA VAL A 468 1.71 1.04 1.06
C VAL A 468 0.26 1.36 1.46
N PRO A 469 -0.03 2.57 1.97
CA PRO A 469 -1.39 2.97 2.28
C PRO A 469 -2.19 3.33 1.02
N GLU A 470 -3.51 3.42 1.19
CA GLU A 470 -4.39 4.10 0.24
C GLU A 470 -4.30 5.61 0.46
N TYR A 471 -4.24 6.38 -0.63
CA TYR A 471 -4.18 7.84 -0.57
C TYR A 471 -5.50 8.40 -1.10
N ALA A 472 -6.24 9.13 -0.25
CA ALA A 472 -7.55 9.66 -0.59
C ALA A 472 -7.49 10.67 -1.76
N GLN A 473 -6.34 11.34 -1.93
CA GLN A 473 -6.08 12.32 -2.97
C GLN A 473 -5.59 11.75 -4.31
N VAL A 474 -5.56 10.42 -4.44
CA VAL A 474 -5.12 9.73 -5.66
C VAL A 474 -6.21 8.79 -6.11
N LEU A 475 -6.55 8.86 -7.40
CA LEU A 475 -7.46 7.90 -7.99
C LEU A 475 -6.67 6.65 -8.39
N GLY A 476 -6.77 5.60 -7.58
CA GLY A 476 -6.01 4.35 -7.75
C GLY A 476 -6.89 3.10 -7.76
N TYR A 477 -6.37 2.00 -8.28
CA TYR A 477 -7.04 0.70 -8.23
C TYR A 477 -6.75 -0.03 -6.89
N TYR A 478 -7.45 0.40 -5.83
CA TYR A 478 -7.31 -0.15 -4.48
C TYR A 478 -8.12 -1.45 -4.32
N SER A 479 -7.59 -2.55 -4.84
CA SER A 479 -8.20 -3.89 -4.76
C SER A 479 -7.25 -4.96 -4.21
N PRO A 480 -7.78 -6.11 -3.74
CA PRO A 480 -6.95 -7.26 -3.36
C PRO A 480 -6.01 -7.74 -4.47
N GLN A 481 -6.45 -7.67 -5.73
CA GLN A 481 -5.65 -8.01 -6.91
C GLN A 481 -4.49 -7.03 -7.09
N GLY A 482 -4.73 -5.75 -6.80
CA GLY A 482 -3.71 -4.71 -6.73
C GLY A 482 -2.95 -4.70 -5.42
N GLY A 483 -3.00 -5.76 -4.60
CA GLY A 483 -2.26 -5.89 -3.33
C GLY A 483 -2.79 -5.05 -2.16
N TYR A 484 -4.02 -4.52 -2.26
CA TYR A 484 -4.68 -3.76 -1.20
C TYR A 484 -5.72 -4.60 -0.47
N TYR A 485 -5.58 -4.67 0.84
CA TYR A 485 -6.49 -5.41 1.70
C TYR A 485 -7.56 -4.49 2.26
N PRO A 486 -8.79 -5.00 2.45
CA PRO A 486 -9.92 -4.21 2.93
C PRO A 486 -9.84 -3.86 4.42
N LEU A 487 -8.85 -4.37 5.15
CA LEU A 487 -8.63 -4.12 6.57
C LEU A 487 -7.21 -3.59 6.78
N PRO A 488 -7.00 -2.66 7.74
CA PRO A 488 -5.67 -2.27 8.16
C PRO A 488 -4.84 -3.48 8.63
N PRO A 489 -3.50 -3.42 8.55
CA PRO A 489 -2.63 -4.55 8.86
C PRO A 489 -2.90 -5.22 10.21
N LEU A 490 -3.06 -4.43 11.27
CA LEU A 490 -3.33 -4.95 12.61
C LEU A 490 -4.75 -5.50 12.76
N ALA A 491 -5.74 -4.90 12.10
CA ALA A 491 -7.12 -5.37 12.13
C ALA A 491 -7.28 -6.72 11.44
N GLY A 492 -6.65 -6.89 10.26
CA GLY A 492 -6.63 -8.18 9.56
C GLY A 492 -5.96 -9.28 10.39
N LEU A 493 -4.83 -8.97 11.04
CA LEU A 493 -4.16 -9.89 11.95
C LEU A 493 -5.04 -10.23 13.17
N ALA A 494 -5.77 -9.26 13.73
CA ALA A 494 -6.68 -9.46 14.84
C ALA A 494 -7.82 -10.42 14.50
N VAL A 495 -8.37 -10.34 13.28
CA VAL A 495 -9.39 -11.30 12.79
C VAL A 495 -8.84 -12.73 12.81
N LEU A 496 -7.66 -12.96 12.21
CA LEU A 496 -7.01 -14.28 12.21
C LEU A 496 -6.73 -14.78 13.64
N CYS A 497 -6.18 -13.92 14.50
CA CYS A 497 -5.93 -14.24 15.91
C CYS A 497 -7.23 -14.59 16.65
N GLY A 498 -8.33 -13.90 16.36
CA GLY A 498 -9.65 -14.20 16.91
C GLY A 498 -10.13 -15.61 16.54
N TYR A 499 -10.00 -16.01 15.26
CA TYR A 499 -10.30 -17.38 14.82
C TYR A 499 -9.39 -18.41 15.49
N ALA A 500 -8.09 -18.15 15.55
CA ALA A 500 -7.12 -19.04 16.19
C ALA A 500 -7.41 -19.22 17.69
N ALA A 501 -7.72 -18.12 18.40
CA ALA A 501 -8.07 -18.14 19.81
C ALA A 501 -9.39 -18.88 20.06
N LEU A 502 -10.44 -18.60 19.26
CA LEU A 502 -11.72 -19.30 19.36
C LEU A 502 -11.56 -20.81 19.15
N ALA A 503 -10.85 -21.21 18.09
CA ALA A 503 -10.59 -22.62 17.82
C ALA A 503 -9.78 -23.28 18.95
N ALA A 504 -8.77 -22.60 19.48
CA ALA A 504 -7.95 -23.09 20.59
C ALA A 504 -8.77 -23.26 21.88
N VAL A 505 -9.64 -22.30 22.21
CA VAL A 505 -10.56 -22.38 23.35
C VAL A 505 -11.51 -23.55 23.19
N LEU A 506 -12.13 -23.71 22.02
CA LEU A 506 -13.02 -24.85 21.74
C LEU A 506 -12.29 -26.20 21.85
N ALA A 507 -11.04 -26.26 21.39
CA ALA A 507 -10.20 -27.45 21.51
C ALA A 507 -9.90 -27.80 22.99
N VAL A 508 -9.57 -26.80 23.82
CA VAL A 508 -9.32 -26.96 25.27
C VAL A 508 -10.60 -27.38 26.01
N VAL A 509 -11.75 -26.76 25.70
CA VAL A 509 -13.04 -27.11 26.32
C VAL A 509 -13.45 -28.54 25.95
N ARG A 510 -13.31 -28.94 24.68
CA ARG A 510 -13.68 -30.29 24.23
C ARG A 510 -12.79 -31.37 24.83
N THR A 511 -11.52 -31.08 25.09
CA THR A 511 -10.58 -32.03 25.71
C THR A 511 -10.72 -32.13 27.23
N SER A 512 -11.29 -31.12 27.89
CA SER A 512 -11.59 -31.14 29.32
C SER A 512 -12.94 -31.78 29.66
N ARG A 513 -13.93 -31.71 28.77
CA ARG A 513 -15.29 -32.24 29.01
C ARG A 513 -15.51 -33.71 28.61
N ARG A 514 -14.59 -34.35 27.89
CA ARG A 514 -14.76 -35.74 27.45
C ARG A 514 -13.84 -36.68 28.22
N ASP A 515 -14.45 -37.54 29.04
CA ASP A 515 -13.87 -38.82 29.43
C ASP A 515 -13.76 -39.71 28.18
N ALA A 516 -12.65 -40.42 28.07
CA ALA A 516 -12.16 -41.02 26.83
C ALA A 516 -12.66 -42.44 26.60
#